data_AF-A0A524F519-F1
#
_entry.id   AF-A0A524F519-F1
#
_cell.length_a   1.000
_cell.length_b   1.000
_cell.length_c   1.000
_cell.angle_alpha   90.00
_cell.angle_beta   90.00
_cell.angle_gamma   90.00
#
_symmetry.space_group_name_H-M   'P 1'
#
loop_
_entity.id
_entity.type
_entity.pdbx_description
1 polymer ?
#
loop_
_entity_poly.entity_id
_entity_poly.type
_entity_poly.pdbx_seq_one_letter_code
_entity_poly.pdbx_strand_id
1 'polypeptide(L)'
;MPYDNRNRNVSRGMSLPSVLLLIFIILKLTGTIDWSWLWVLSPLWIGASLGCLFFVIIGLILLTAVVGIANKESRVIAGIKNWLQRKE
;
A
#
# COMPACT_ATOMS: atom_id res chain seq x y z
N MET A 1 16.14 32.23 -33.18
CA MET A 1 15.48 30.90 -33.17
C MET A 1 14.13 31.08 -32.49
N PRO A 2 12.99 30.65 -33.06
CA PRO A 2 11.68 30.84 -32.44
C PRO A 2 11.46 29.78 -31.35
N TYR A 3 10.87 30.19 -30.23
CA TYR A 3 10.45 29.27 -29.16
C TYR A 3 9.01 28.83 -29.44
N ASP A 4 8.84 27.57 -29.83
CA ASP A 4 7.53 26.99 -30.08
C ASP A 4 6.81 26.75 -28.74
N ASN A 5 5.91 27.67 -28.38
CA ASN A 5 5.07 27.61 -27.20
C ASN A 5 3.83 26.74 -27.43
N ARG A 6 4.01 25.41 -27.49
CA ARG A 6 2.88 24.48 -27.59
C ARG A 6 2.01 24.52 -26.33
N ASN A 7 0.88 25.22 -26.43
CA ASN A 7 -0.21 25.11 -25.47
C ASN A 7 -0.87 23.73 -25.59
N ARG A 8 -0.46 22.80 -24.71
CA ARG A 8 -1.05 21.46 -24.63
C ARG A 8 -2.39 21.57 -23.90
N ASN A 9 -3.48 21.60 -24.67
CA ASN A 9 -4.80 21.29 -24.15
C ASN A 9 -4.79 19.83 -23.67
N VAL A 10 -4.55 19.63 -22.38
CA VAL A 10 -4.62 18.31 -21.75
C VAL A 10 -6.09 18.00 -21.53
N SER A 11 -6.71 17.34 -22.50
CA SER A 11 -8.03 16.75 -22.34
C SER A 11 -7.94 15.62 -21.33
N ARG A 12 -8.18 15.95 -20.05
CA ARG A 12 -8.31 14.97 -18.97
C ARG A 12 -9.66 14.26 -19.14
N GLY A 13 -9.67 13.17 -19.91
CA GLY A 13 -10.83 12.28 -19.98
C GLY A 13 -11.18 11.76 -18.58
N MET A 14 -12.48 11.68 -18.25
CA MET A 14 -12.94 11.14 -16.97
C MET A 14 -12.34 9.74 -16.76
N SER A 15 -11.68 9.54 -15.62
CA SER A 15 -11.10 8.26 -15.26
C SER A 15 -12.21 7.21 -15.13
N LEU A 16 -12.10 6.11 -15.90
CA LEU A 16 -12.97 4.94 -15.83
C LEU A 16 -13.40 4.51 -14.41
N PRO A 17 -12.51 4.49 -13.39
CA PRO A 17 -12.93 4.16 -12.02
C PRO A 17 -13.97 5.11 -11.42
N SER A 18 -13.98 6.39 -11.81
CA SER A 18 -14.95 7.38 -11.32
C SER A 18 -16.35 7.11 -11.88
N VAL A 19 -16.44 6.74 -13.16
CA VAL A 19 -17.72 6.38 -13.80
C VAL A 19 -18.22 5.05 -13.23
N LEU A 20 -17.33 4.08 -13.03
CA LEU A 20 -17.70 2.79 -12.45
C LEU A 20 -18.20 2.94 -11.00
N LEU A 21 -17.56 3.78 -10.19
CA LEU A 21 -17.99 4.10 -8.82
C LEU A 21 -19.36 4.78 -8.81
N LEU A 22 -19.62 5.69 -9.76
CA LEU A 22 -20.92 6.34 -9.92
C LEU A 22 -22.02 5.34 -10.31
N ILE A 23 -21.75 4.43 -11.26
CA ILE A 23 -22.70 3.38 -11.69
C ILE A 23 -23.09 2.48 -10.50
N PHE A 24 -22.11 2.02 -9.72
CA PHE A 24 -22.37 1.20 -8.52
C PHE A 24 -23.23 1.93 -7.47
N ILE A 25 -23.00 3.24 -7.27
CA ILE A 25 -23.80 4.08 -6.37
C ILE A 25 -25.25 4.21 -6.87
N ILE A 26 -25.45 4.47 -8.16
CA ILE A 26 -26.78 4.62 -8.75
C ILE A 26 -27.54 3.30 -8.63
N LEU A 27 -26.92 2.17 -8.95
CA LEU A 27 -27.55 0.85 -8.87
C LEU A 27 -27.99 0.47 -7.45
N LYS A 28 -27.26 0.93 -6.42
CA LYS A 28 -27.65 0.76 -5.00
C LYS A 28 -28.83 1.65 -4.61
N LEU A 29 -28.86 2.90 -5.07
CA LEU A 29 -29.95 3.86 -4.82
C LEU A 29 -31.25 3.48 -5.55
N THR A 30 -31.14 2.81 -6.69
CA THR A 30 -32.29 2.34 -7.48
C THR A 30 -32.95 1.10 -6.85
N GLY A 31 -32.46 0.63 -5.69
CA GLY A 31 -33.10 -0.46 -4.93
C GLY A 31 -33.01 -1.85 -5.58
N THR A 32 -32.30 -1.98 -6.70
CA THR A 32 -32.13 -3.26 -7.40
C THR A 32 -31.29 -4.28 -6.64
N ILE A 33 -30.55 -3.87 -5.60
CA ILE A 33 -29.65 -4.74 -4.82
C ILE A 33 -29.70 -4.38 -3.32
N ASP A 34 -30.15 -5.31 -2.49
CA ASP A 34 -30.24 -5.17 -1.01
C ASP A 34 -28.86 -5.23 -0.31
N TRP A 35 -27.82 -5.62 -1.03
CA TRP A 35 -26.51 -5.97 -0.47
C TRP A 35 -25.76 -4.85 0.26
N SER A 36 -24.86 -5.20 1.17
CA SER A 36 -24.17 -4.23 2.05
C SER A 36 -23.35 -3.18 1.27
N TRP A 37 -23.37 -1.94 1.76
CA TRP A 37 -22.70 -0.79 1.14
C TRP A 37 -21.18 -0.97 1.01
N LEU A 38 -20.58 -1.82 1.84
CA LEU A 38 -19.17 -2.19 1.75
C LEU A 38 -18.80 -2.81 0.39
N TRP A 39 -19.71 -3.56 -0.24
CA TRP A 39 -19.46 -4.19 -1.52
C TRP A 39 -19.71 -3.28 -2.72
N VAL A 40 -20.57 -2.27 -2.57
CA VAL A 40 -20.76 -1.20 -3.56
C VAL A 40 -19.45 -0.42 -3.77
N LEU A 41 -18.65 -0.32 -2.71
CA LEU A 41 -17.31 0.28 -2.73
C LEU A 41 -16.21 -0.72 -3.12
N SER A 42 -16.50 -1.98 -3.49
CA SER A 42 -15.47 -2.99 -3.81
C SER A 42 -14.38 -2.51 -4.79
N PRO A 43 -14.65 -1.68 -5.82
CA PRO A 43 -13.59 -1.14 -6.69
C PRO A 43 -12.62 -0.21 -5.95
N LEU A 44 -13.07 0.42 -4.87
CA LEU A 44 -12.25 1.28 -4.00
C LEU A 44 -11.55 0.45 -2.92
N TRP A 45 -12.22 -0.58 -2.39
CA TRP A 45 -11.63 -1.51 -1.41
C TRP A 45 -10.56 -2.42 -1.98
N ILE A 46 -10.58 -2.77 -3.28
CA ILE A 46 -9.56 -3.65 -3.87
C ILE A 46 -8.15 -3.05 -3.73
N GLY A 47 -8.01 -1.73 -3.93
CA GLY A 47 -6.74 -1.03 -3.76
C GLY A 47 -6.33 -0.92 -2.28
N ALA A 48 -7.28 -0.58 -1.42
CA ALA A 48 -7.05 -0.49 0.03
C ALA A 48 -6.68 -1.85 0.65
N SER A 49 -7.34 -2.93 0.21
CA SER A 49 -7.11 -4.31 0.68
C SER A 49 -5.72 -4.80 0.26
N LEU A 50 -5.31 -4.53 -0.99
CA LEU A 50 -3.97 -4.89 -1.46
C LEU A 50 -2.86 -4.15 -0.69
N GLY A 51 -3.06 -2.86 -0.41
CA GLY A 51 -2.15 -2.06 0.41
C GLY A 51 -2.11 -2.53 1.87
N CYS A 52 -3.27 -2.83 2.46
CA CYS A 52 -3.37 -3.35 3.83
C CYS A 52 -2.64 -4.70 3.96
N LEU A 53 -2.86 -5.62 3.01
CA LEU A 53 -2.18 -6.91 2.99
C LEU A 53 -0.66 -6.76 2.93
N PHE A 54 -0.16 -5.87 2.06
CA PHE A 54 1.27 -5.59 1.96
C PHE A 54 1.85 -5.03 3.26
N PHE A 55 1.13 -4.09 3.89
CA PHE A 55 1.54 -3.49 5.15
C PHE A 55 1.58 -4.49 6.30
N VAL A 56 0.60 -5.41 6.35
CA VAL A 56 0.54 -6.50 7.33
C VAL A 56 1.72 -7.47 7.14
N ILE A 57 2.03 -7.86 5.90
CA ILE A 57 3.15 -8.75 5.61
C ILE A 57 4.48 -8.11 6.02
N ILE A 58 4.71 -6.85 5.65
CA ILE A 58 5.92 -6.12 6.04
C ILE A 58 6.00 -5.97 7.56
N GLY A 59 4.88 -5.61 8.20
CA GLY A 59 4.79 -5.49 9.66
C GLY A 59 5.13 -6.80 10.36
N LEU A 60 4.67 -7.94 9.84
CA LEU A 60 4.98 -9.26 10.40
C LEU A 60 6.46 -9.63 10.24
N ILE A 61 7.04 -9.35 9.08
CA ILE A 61 8.48 -9.59 8.82
C ILE A 61 9.34 -8.71 9.73
N LEU A 62 9.01 -7.42 9.84
CA LEU A 62 9.72 -6.50 10.74
C LEU A 62 9.53 -6.89 12.20
N LEU A 63 8.32 -7.25 12.62
CA LEU A 63 8.04 -7.63 14.01
C LEU A 63 8.78 -8.92 14.38
N THR A 64 8.80 -9.93 13.53
CA THR A 64 9.58 -11.16 13.75
C THR A 64 11.08 -10.90 13.74
N ALA A 65 11.58 -10.02 12.86
CA ALA A 65 12.99 -9.60 12.86
C ALA A 65 13.35 -8.82 14.14
N VAL A 66 12.54 -7.86 14.55
CA VAL A 66 12.74 -7.04 15.76
C VAL A 66 12.65 -7.89 17.02
N VAL A 67 11.67 -8.79 17.13
CA VAL A 67 11.56 -9.74 18.23
C VAL A 67 12.75 -10.69 18.24
N GLY A 68 13.25 -11.12 17.08
CA GLY A 68 14.46 -11.94 16.97
C GLY A 68 15.74 -11.20 17.40
N ILE A 69 15.80 -9.88 17.19
CA ILE A 69 16.88 -9.01 17.66
C ILE A 69 16.76 -8.75 19.17
N ALA A 70 15.55 -8.47 19.67
CA ALA A 70 15.30 -8.17 21.08
C ALA A 70 15.42 -9.40 21.99
N ASN A 71 15.05 -10.59 21.50
CA ASN A 71 15.10 -11.85 22.25
C ASN A 71 16.48 -12.51 22.25
N LYS A 72 17.54 -11.79 21.84
CA LYS A 72 18.86 -12.39 21.70
C LYS A 72 19.93 -11.43 22.15
N GLU A 73 20.43 -11.66 23.36
CA GLU A 73 21.84 -11.47 23.74
C GLU A 73 22.69 -11.88 22.54
N SER A 74 23.03 -10.90 21.72
CA SER A 74 23.33 -11.15 20.33
C SER A 74 24.68 -11.83 20.27
N ARG A 75 24.68 -13.15 20.11
CA ARG A 75 25.87 -13.96 19.82
C ARG A 75 26.72 -13.35 18.69
N VAL A 76 26.08 -12.56 17.82
CA VAL A 76 26.71 -11.71 16.82
C VAL A 76 27.51 -10.55 17.44
N ILE A 77 26.92 -9.76 18.33
CA ILE A 77 27.59 -8.67 19.05
C ILE A 77 28.68 -9.22 20.00
N ALA A 78 28.39 -10.31 20.71
CA ALA A 78 29.38 -11.00 21.55
C ALA A 78 30.56 -11.55 20.72
N GLY A 79 30.27 -12.07 19.51
CA GLY A 79 31.28 -12.46 18.53
C GLY A 79 32.14 -11.26 18.12
N ILE A 80 31.51 -10.17 17.67
CA ILE A 80 32.20 -8.94 17.23
C ILE A 80 33.08 -8.36 18.33
N LYS A 81 32.60 -8.34 19.58
CA LYS A 81 33.37 -7.84 20.72
C LYS A 81 34.65 -8.65 20.96
N ASN A 82 34.59 -9.98 20.83
CA ASN A 82 35.76 -10.86 20.97
C ASN A 82 36.76 -10.66 19.81
N TRP A 83 36.26 -10.43 18.60
CA TRP A 83 37.12 -10.13 17.44
C TRP A 83 37.88 -8.81 17.59
N LEU A 84 37.26 -7.79 18.17
CA LEU A 84 37.90 -6.51 18.42
C LEU A 84 38.96 -6.60 19.53
N GLN A 85 38.68 -7.34 20.62
CA GLN A 85 39.64 -7.55 21.71
C GLN A 85 40.86 -8.39 21.32
N ARG A 86 40.83 -9.13 20.22
CA ARG A 86 41.98 -9.90 19.71
C ARG A 86 42.88 -9.08 18.80
N LYS A 87 42.39 -7.95 18.28
CA LYS A 87 43.07 -7.10 17.29
C LYS A 87 43.89 -5.97 17.93
N GLU A 88 43.74 -5.77 19.23
CA GLU A 88 44.46 -4.82 20.08
C GLU A 88 45.43 -5.61 20.98
#